data_AF-A0A7Y3A2L9-F1
#
_entry.id   AF-A0A7Y3A2L9-F1
#
_cell.length_a   1.000
_cell.length_b   1.000
_cell.length_c   1.000
_cell.angle_alpha   90.00
_cell.angle_beta   90.00
_cell.angle_gamma   90.00
#
_symmetry.space_group_name_H-M   'P 1'
#
loop_
_entity.id
_entity.type
_entity.pdbx_description
1 polymer ?
#
loop_
_entity_poly.entity_id
_entity_poly.type
_entity_poly.pdbx_seq_one_letter_code
_entity_poly.pdbx_strand_id
1 'polypeptide(L)'
;MVNAILASTSTVHGSGPLDYLLPELEVFFELKKEILFIPFARPGGITLDGYTENVQKSLSRINKKVKGIHQLHDPNSAIKNAEAIFTGGGNTFVLLNALYNQNLMNPLKSALK
;
A
#
# COMPACT_ATOMS: atom_id res chain seq x y z
N MET A 1 20.23 1.55 -1.06
CA MET A 1 19.58 2.73 -1.67
C MET A 1 18.10 2.40 -1.69
N VAL A 2 17.24 3.25 -1.12
CA VAL A 2 15.80 2.94 -1.02
C VAL A 2 15.17 3.03 -2.41
N ASN A 3 14.52 1.95 -2.85
CA ASN A 3 13.78 1.93 -4.11
C ASN A 3 12.31 2.30 -3.81
N ALA A 4 11.89 3.53 -4.15
CA ALA A 4 10.58 4.05 -3.78
C ALA A 4 9.98 4.97 -4.86
N ILE A 5 8.65 4.92 -4.97
CA ILE A 5 7.83 5.90 -5.70
C ILE A 5 7.00 6.66 -4.67
N LEU A 6 7.02 8.00 -4.75
CA LEU A 6 6.19 8.89 -3.95
C LEU A 6 5.23 9.63 -4.88
N ALA A 7 3.95 9.26 -4.82
CA ALA A 7 2.91 9.86 -5.64
C ALA A 7 2.17 10.97 -4.88
N SER A 8 1.98 12.12 -5.51
CA SER A 8 1.28 13.26 -4.89
C SER A 8 -0.24 13.06 -4.80
N THR A 9 -0.82 12.24 -5.67
CA THR A 9 -2.25 11.92 -5.70
C THR A 9 -2.46 10.49 -6.18
N SER A 10 -3.60 9.89 -5.87
CA SER A 10 -3.99 8.60 -6.46
C SER A 10 -4.75 8.75 -7.77
N THR A 11 -5.29 9.94 -8.08
CA THR A 11 -6.17 10.18 -9.23
C THR A 11 -5.93 11.58 -9.79
N VAL A 12 -5.94 11.71 -11.11
CA VAL A 12 -5.87 13.00 -11.82
C VAL A 12 -7.21 13.29 -12.51
N HIS A 13 -7.46 14.55 -12.84
CA HIS A 13 -8.72 14.94 -13.46
C HIS A 13 -8.96 14.18 -14.77
N GLY A 14 -10.14 13.57 -14.90
CA GLY A 14 -10.50 12.78 -16.09
C GLY A 14 -9.97 11.34 -16.12
N SER A 15 -9.29 10.87 -15.07
CA SER A 15 -8.81 9.48 -14.98
C SER A 15 -9.49 8.70 -13.85
N GLY A 16 -9.41 7.37 -13.93
CA GLY A 16 -9.71 6.47 -12.83
C GLY A 16 -8.56 6.38 -11.80
N PRO A 17 -8.79 5.66 -10.68
CA PRO A 17 -7.79 5.50 -9.62
C PRO A 17 -6.53 4.76 -10.09
N LEU A 18 -5.38 5.39 -9.81
CA LEU A 18 -4.02 4.99 -10.18
C LEU A 18 -3.71 4.96 -11.68
N ASP A 19 -4.67 5.29 -12.56
CA ASP A 19 -4.49 5.19 -14.03
C ASP A 19 -3.19 5.78 -14.54
N TYR A 20 -2.89 7.02 -14.13
CA TYR A 20 -1.72 7.75 -14.59
C TYR A 20 -0.39 7.16 -14.07
N LEU A 21 -0.44 6.38 -12.99
CA LEU A 21 0.72 5.84 -12.29
C LEU A 21 0.93 4.35 -12.60
N LEU A 22 -0.06 3.67 -13.18
CA LEU A 22 0.01 2.24 -13.48
C LEU A 22 1.22 1.86 -14.37
N PRO A 23 1.59 2.62 -15.42
CA PRO A 23 2.77 2.29 -16.22
C PRO A 23 4.07 2.25 -15.39
N GLU A 24 4.26 3.23 -14.50
CA GLU A 24 5.41 3.28 -13.61
C GLU A 24 5.36 2.17 -12.54
N LEU A 25 4.17 1.88 -11.99
CA LEU A 25 3.99 0.80 -11.02
C LEU A 25 4.21 -0.58 -11.64
N GLU A 26 3.89 -0.77 -12.92
CA GLU A 26 4.13 -2.01 -13.64
C GLU A 26 5.62 -2.33 -13.72
N VAL A 27 6.43 -1.34 -14.10
CA VAL A 27 7.90 -1.46 -14.13
C VAL A 27 8.45 -1.60 -12.72
N PHE A 28 7.99 -0.76 -11.77
CA PHE A 28 8.50 -0.76 -10.40
C PHE A 28 8.23 -2.09 -9.67
N PHE A 29 7.09 -2.72 -9.94
CA PHE A 29 6.72 -4.00 -9.35
C PHE A 29 6.95 -5.18 -10.29
N GLU A 30 7.69 -5.05 -11.40
CA GLU A 30 7.79 -6.05 -12.47
C GLU A 30 7.99 -7.49 -11.92
N LEU A 31 9.01 -7.67 -11.07
CA LEU A 31 9.38 -8.97 -10.47
C LEU A 31 8.58 -9.34 -9.21
N LYS A 32 7.66 -8.48 -8.77
CA LYS A 32 6.87 -8.64 -7.54
C LYS A 32 5.49 -9.16 -7.89
N LYS A 33 5.02 -10.23 -7.25
CA LYS A 33 3.73 -10.84 -7.53
C LYS A 33 2.66 -10.42 -6.54
N GLU A 34 3.03 -10.26 -5.28
CA GLU A 34 2.16 -9.87 -4.19
C GLU A 34 2.65 -8.59 -3.52
N ILE A 35 1.73 -7.66 -3.28
CA ILE A 35 1.99 -6.37 -2.65
C ILE A 35 1.28 -6.35 -1.30
N LEU A 36 2.05 -6.12 -0.24
CA LEU A 36 1.49 -5.87 1.09
C LEU A 36 0.94 -4.44 1.13
N PHE A 37 -0.35 -4.30 1.37
CA PHE A 37 -1.02 -3.02 1.44
C PHE A 37 -1.18 -2.52 2.87
N ILE A 38 -0.91 -1.23 3.10
CA ILE A 38 -1.12 -0.51 4.36
C ILE A 38 -2.35 0.43 4.21
N PRO A 39 -3.55 0.01 4.64
CA PRO A 39 -4.80 0.74 4.42
C PRO A 39 -5.16 1.77 5.50
N PHE A 40 -4.29 2.00 6.50
CA PHE A 40 -4.69 2.71 7.72
C PHE A 40 -5.07 4.18 7.53
N ALA A 41 -4.68 4.82 6.42
CA ALA A 41 -5.03 6.21 6.15
C ALA A 41 -6.53 6.44 5.86
N ARG A 42 -7.27 5.39 5.44
CA ARG A 42 -8.74 5.35 5.31
C ARG A 42 -9.40 6.63 4.76
N PRO A 43 -9.20 6.99 3.47
CA PRO A 43 -9.80 8.18 2.89
C PRO A 43 -11.32 8.14 3.01
N GLY A 44 -11.93 9.22 3.49
CA GLY A 44 -13.38 9.27 3.72
C GLY A 44 -13.91 8.24 4.74
N GLY A 45 -13.05 7.65 5.58
CA GLY A 45 -13.47 6.68 6.60
C GLY A 45 -13.78 5.27 6.09
N ILE A 46 -13.46 4.96 4.83
CA ILE A 46 -13.66 3.63 4.23
C ILE A 46 -13.12 2.49 5.12
N THR A 47 -13.73 1.32 5.07
CA THR A 47 -13.25 0.13 5.78
C THR A 47 -11.88 -0.31 5.24
N LEU A 48 -11.09 -0.98 6.08
CA LEU A 48 -9.77 -1.46 5.66
C LEU A 48 -9.89 -2.48 4.52
N ASP A 49 -10.88 -3.39 4.58
CA ASP A 49 -11.17 -4.35 3.51
C ASP A 49 -11.61 -3.65 2.22
N GLY A 50 -12.55 -2.71 2.30
CA GLY A 50 -13.00 -1.96 1.12
C GLY A 50 -11.86 -1.17 0.47
N TYR A 51 -10.93 -0.63 1.27
CA TYR A 51 -9.76 0.04 0.72
C TYR A 51 -8.80 -0.94 0.03
N THR A 52 -8.52 -2.09 0.66
CA THR A 52 -7.71 -3.15 0.07
C THR A 52 -8.30 -3.65 -1.24
N GLU A 53 -9.61 -3.85 -1.30
CA GLU A 53 -10.31 -4.26 -2.52
C GLU A 53 -10.18 -3.21 -3.64
N ASN A 54 -10.30 -1.92 -3.31
CA ASN A 54 -10.12 -0.85 -4.30
C ASN A 54 -8.70 -0.84 -4.86
N VAL A 55 -7.68 -1.00 -4.02
CA VAL A 55 -6.28 -1.09 -4.47
C VAL A 55 -6.04 -2.39 -5.25
N GLN A 56 -6.62 -3.51 -4.84
CA GLN A 56 -6.57 -4.78 -5.58
C GLN A 56 -7.17 -4.61 -6.99
N LYS A 57 -8.30 -3.92 -7.15
CA LYS A 57 -8.90 -3.65 -8.47
C LYS A 57 -7.93 -2.89 -9.37
N SER A 58 -7.31 -1.81 -8.88
CA SER A 58 -6.33 -1.05 -9.68
C SER A 58 -5.08 -1.87 -10.02
N LEU A 59 -4.45 -2.53 -9.04
CA LEU A 59 -3.19 -3.24 -9.25
C LEU A 59 -3.35 -4.60 -9.95
N SER A 60 -4.57 -5.14 -10.02
CA SER A 60 -4.86 -6.33 -10.85
C SER A 60 -4.66 -6.06 -12.34
N ARG A 61 -4.80 -4.80 -12.79
CA ARG A 61 -4.59 -4.40 -14.19
C ARG A 61 -3.15 -4.56 -14.66
N ILE A 62 -2.22 -4.59 -13.72
CA ILE A 62 -0.79 -4.86 -13.94
C ILE A 62 -0.38 -6.22 -13.34
N ASN A 63 -1.34 -7.15 -13.21
CA ASN A 63 -1.17 -8.52 -12.76
C ASN A 63 -0.58 -8.68 -11.35
N LYS A 64 -0.87 -7.74 -10.43
CA LYS A 64 -0.42 -7.83 -9.03
C LYS A 64 -1.54 -8.25 -8.10
N LYS A 65 -1.20 -9.11 -7.14
CA LYS A 65 -2.03 -9.45 -6.00
C LYS A 65 -1.78 -8.47 -4.86
N VAL A 66 -2.80 -8.17 -4.09
CA VAL A 66 -2.76 -7.22 -2.99
C VAL A 66 -3.30 -7.91 -1.74
N LYS A 67 -2.56 -7.80 -0.65
CA LYS A 67 -2.99 -8.32 0.66
C LYS A 67 -2.97 -7.20 1.68
N GLY A 68 -4.11 -6.96 2.33
CA GLY A 68 -4.18 -5.96 3.40
C GLY A 68 -3.42 -6.44 4.63
N ILE A 69 -2.54 -5.61 5.19
CA ILE A 69 -1.80 -5.96 6.40
C ILE A 69 -2.71 -6.30 7.58
N HIS A 70 -3.91 -5.70 7.63
CA HIS A 70 -4.92 -5.96 8.68
C HIS A 70 -5.59 -7.32 8.57
N GLN A 71 -5.42 -8.04 7.44
CA GLN A 71 -5.95 -9.39 7.22
C GLN A 71 -4.99 -10.48 7.72
N LEU A 72 -3.82 -10.08 8.23
CA LEU A 72 -2.75 -10.97 8.65
C LEU A 72 -2.68 -11.02 10.18
N HIS A 73 -2.50 -12.22 10.71
CA HIS A 73 -2.37 -12.43 12.15
C HIS A 73 -1.12 -11.76 12.74
N ASP A 74 0.00 -11.78 12.01
CA ASP A 74 1.24 -11.14 12.43
C ASP A 74 1.68 -10.07 11.40
N PRO A 75 1.31 -8.80 11.62
CA PRO A 75 1.67 -7.71 10.72
C PRO A 75 3.18 -7.43 10.70
N ASN A 76 3.94 -7.77 11.76
CA ASN A 76 5.39 -7.59 11.78
C ASN A 76 6.07 -8.59 10.85
N SER A 77 5.68 -9.86 10.94
CA SER A 77 6.16 -10.91 10.02
C SER A 77 5.73 -10.62 8.58
N ALA A 78 4.52 -10.10 8.38
CA ALA A 78 4.05 -9.68 7.07
C ALA A 78 4.96 -8.62 6.43
N ILE A 79 5.31 -7.57 7.17
CA ILE A 79 6.22 -6.51 6.68
C ILE A 79 7.59 -7.09 6.34
N LYS A 80 8.14 -7.96 7.20
CA LYS A 80 9.46 -8.56 7.00
C LYS A 80 9.53 -9.42 5.73
N ASN A 81 8.46 -10.14 5.41
CA ASN A 81 8.42 -11.08 4.30
C ASN A 81 7.78 -10.51 3.02
N ALA A 82 7.36 -9.24 3.04
CA ALA A 82 6.70 -8.61 1.90
C ALA A 82 7.66 -8.49 0.72
N GLU A 83 7.21 -8.91 -0.48
CA GLU A 83 7.97 -8.70 -1.71
C GLU A 83 8.06 -7.21 -2.09
N ALA A 84 6.98 -6.48 -1.78
CA ALA A 84 6.81 -5.04 -1.95
C ALA A 84 5.72 -4.51 -1.00
N ILE A 85 5.77 -3.20 -0.70
CA ILE A 85 4.83 -2.52 0.18
C ILE A 85 4.20 -1.34 -0.56
N PHE A 86 2.88 -1.18 -0.43
CA PHE A 86 2.15 0.00 -0.91
C PHE A 86 1.33 0.59 0.24
N THR A 87 1.37 1.91 0.41
CA THR A 87 0.62 2.62 1.45
C THR A 87 -0.41 3.53 0.80
N GLY A 88 -1.68 3.38 1.19
CA GLY A 88 -2.76 4.19 0.66
C GLY A 88 -2.74 5.62 1.18
N GLY A 89 -3.16 6.59 0.37
CA GLY A 89 -3.44 7.96 0.79
C GLY A 89 -4.68 8.06 1.70
N GLY A 90 -4.88 9.20 2.35
CA GLY A 90 -5.98 9.46 3.28
C GLY A 90 -5.55 10.44 4.37
N ASN A 91 -5.91 10.18 5.62
CA ASN A 91 -5.48 11.00 6.75
C ASN A 91 -4.15 10.50 7.36
N THR A 92 -3.11 11.32 7.29
CA THR A 92 -1.77 10.98 7.79
C THR A 92 -1.73 10.76 9.31
N PHE A 93 -2.53 11.49 10.10
CA PHE A 93 -2.59 11.29 11.55
C PHE A 93 -3.23 9.95 11.91
N VAL A 94 -4.28 9.54 11.19
CA VAL A 94 -4.90 8.22 11.37
C VAL A 94 -3.92 7.11 10.98
N LEU A 95 -3.21 7.28 9.86
CA LEU A 95 -2.15 6.36 9.43
C LEU A 95 -1.07 6.21 10.51
N LEU A 96 -0.47 7.31 10.95
CA LEU A 96 0.61 7.28 11.95
C LEU A 96 0.12 6.71 13.28
N ASN A 97 -1.03 7.13 13.78
CA ASN A 97 -1.60 6.60 15.02
C ASN A 97 -1.75 5.07 14.97
N ALA A 98 -2.26 4.53 13.85
CA ALA A 98 -2.38 3.08 13.68
C ALA A 98 -1.02 2.37 13.63
N LEU A 99 -0.03 2.94 12.93
CA LEU A 99 1.32 2.37 12.84
C LEU A 99 2.04 2.38 14.19
N TYR A 100 1.91 3.44 14.98
CA TYR A 100 2.47 3.52 16.34
C TYR A 100 1.79 2.55 17.29
N ASN A 101 0.45 2.51 17.34
CA ASN A 101 -0.29 1.63 18.23
C ASN A 101 -0.04 0.15 17.96
N GLN A 102 0.26 -0.21 16.71
CA GLN A 102 0.60 -1.58 16.30
C GLN A 102 2.12 -1.85 16.29
N ASN A 103 2.96 -0.90 16.72
CA ASN A 103 4.42 -1.00 16.73
C ASN A 103 5.07 -1.29 15.36
N LEU A 104 4.44 -0.85 14.27
CA LEU A 104 4.87 -1.17 12.90
C LEU A 104 5.94 -0.22 12.33
N MET A 105 6.19 0.90 13.00
CA MET A 105 7.18 1.90 12.54
C MET A 105 8.60 1.33 12.40
N ASN A 106 9.05 0.55 13.40
CA ASN A 106 10.38 -0.05 13.39
C ASN A 106 10.50 -1.18 12.33
N PRO A 107 9.56 -2.13 12.24
CA PRO A 107 9.55 -3.11 11.15
C PRO A 107 9.59 -2.49 9.75
N LEU A 108 8.78 -1.45 9.49
CA LEU A 108 8.78 -0.75 8.20
C LEU A 108 10.14 -0.11 7.91
N LYS A 109 10.71 0.60 8.89
CA LYS A 109 12.02 1.23 8.75
C LYS A 109 13.14 0.22 8.49
N SER A 110 13.03 -0.98 9.05
CA SER A 110 14.00 -2.06 8.81
C SER A 110 13.83 -2.72 7.45
N ALA A 111 12.59 -2.92 6.99
CA ALA A 111 12.29 -3.57 5.71
C ALA A 111 12.60 -2.69 4.48
N LEU A 112 12.62 -1.37 4.65
CA LEU A 112 12.80 -0.40 3.55
C LEU A 112 14.24 0.14 3.41
N LYS A 113 15.17 -0.28 4.25
CA LYS A 113 16.59 0.11 4.19
C LYS A 113 17.36 -0.68 3.13
#